data_AF-A0A2H3C5X4-F1
#
_entry.id   AF-A0A2H3C5X4-F1
#
_cell.length_a   1.000
_cell.length_b   1.000
_cell.length_c   1.000
_cell.angle_alpha   90.00
_cell.angle_beta   90.00
_cell.angle_gamma   90.00
#
_symmetry.space_group_name_H-M   'P 1'
#
loop_
_entity.id
_entity.type
_entity.pdbx_description
1 polymer ?
#
loop_
_entity_poly.entity_id
_entity_poly.type
_entity_poly.pdbx_seq_one_letter_code
_entity_poly.pdbx_strand_id
1 'polypeptide(L)'
;MPTASEVLPENSGGPAVTKPEVTNVETTGNLDEEEDVAAPAQPYAEYVDPAKSSKRFGLKGSAPFRPPKGNDPFNYEEKYPEDAYGEEMGANARVFRTYLDERAIYDANMVEESRDGVDVLLVFAGLFSAVVTTFVVQTSQSLQADYSEMSANLLFELINIQRAIASGASLDTVAPSPLNPNITFIASATSVWVNGLWFTSLALSLTTALVSVLVKQWLHHYMALPSGTPRERSLLRQFRFAGLQKWRVLGIIGLLPVLMHIALAIFFIGLVIFLGPLRESIAWVVGTITVIACTAYLMAHILPLIFPQCPYRTSLCDLLHLSYGYVMEYAVAAVHHLRHCLRRSETDVYIILPDKHASSVAKWKDLKKLESDAVKSVSGELSVDALHWLFSMSSNPIVQSIVIQAIGGLHPALQEKAKGLFNDIGLVEQLLGLYFSNIAVRVLGADTSGRP
;
A
#
# COMPACT_ATOMS: atom_id res chain seq x y z
N MET A 1 -41.57 -52.97 -9.93
CA MET A 1 -41.84 -54.43 -9.81
C MET A 1 -41.72 -55.05 -11.18
N PRO A 2 -41.15 -56.26 -11.33
CA PRO A 2 -40.66 -57.19 -10.28
C PRO A 2 -39.09 -57.19 -10.22
N THR A 3 -38.44 -57.11 -9.05
CA THR A 3 -38.05 -58.18 -8.07
C THR A 3 -37.02 -59.19 -8.61
N ALA A 4 -36.00 -59.67 -7.88
CA ALA A 4 -35.50 -59.43 -6.53
C ALA A 4 -34.18 -60.21 -6.32
N SER A 5 -33.39 -59.77 -5.32
CA SER A 5 -32.66 -60.58 -4.32
C SER A 5 -31.52 -61.55 -4.74
N GLU A 6 -30.47 -61.84 -3.97
CA GLU A 6 -29.89 -61.41 -2.68
C GLU A 6 -28.72 -62.39 -2.33
N VAL A 7 -27.90 -62.04 -1.33
CA VAL A 7 -27.07 -62.90 -0.44
C VAL A 7 -25.66 -63.37 -0.88
N LEU A 8 -24.65 -62.95 -0.07
CA LEU A 8 -23.31 -63.54 0.23
C LEU A 8 -23.45 -64.85 1.08
N PRO A 9 -22.46 -65.50 1.77
CA PRO A 9 -21.00 -65.31 1.93
C PRO A 9 -20.14 -66.63 1.89
N GLU A 10 -18.86 -66.49 2.28
CA GLU A 10 -17.85 -67.49 2.75
C GLU A 10 -17.23 -68.46 1.72
N ASN A 11 -16.00 -68.97 1.83
CA ASN A 11 -14.71 -68.69 2.49
C ASN A 11 -13.83 -69.90 2.08
N SER A 12 -12.54 -69.74 1.75
CA SER A 12 -11.41 -70.63 2.15
C SER A 12 -10.22 -70.56 1.19
N GLY A 13 -9.01 -70.35 1.74
CA GLY A 13 -7.75 -70.80 1.13
C GLY A 13 -6.55 -69.86 1.30
N GLY A 14 -5.84 -69.93 2.44
CA GLY A 14 -4.41 -69.59 2.52
C GLY A 14 -3.52 -70.80 2.14
N PRO A 15 -2.17 -70.79 2.30
CA PRO A 15 -1.34 -69.81 3.05
C PRO A 15 0.01 -69.37 2.40
N ALA A 16 0.67 -68.42 3.10
CA ALA A 16 2.11 -68.21 3.34
C ALA A 16 3.09 -67.85 2.19
N VAL A 17 3.78 -66.69 2.33
CA VAL A 17 5.26 -66.49 2.20
C VAL A 17 5.68 -65.18 2.91
N THR A 18 6.35 -65.35 4.06
CA THR A 18 7.52 -64.68 4.68
C THR A 18 7.85 -63.17 4.57
N LYS A 19 8.09 -62.59 5.76
CA LYS A 19 8.85 -61.36 6.09
C LYS A 19 10.24 -61.75 6.65
N PRO A 20 11.25 -60.87 6.58
CA PRO A 20 12.16 -60.66 7.72
C PRO A 20 12.53 -59.16 7.85
N GLU A 21 13.37 -58.66 8.76
CA GLU A 21 13.66 -58.84 10.19
C GLU A 21 14.64 -57.68 10.54
N VAL A 22 14.74 -57.33 11.82
CA VAL A 22 15.46 -56.19 12.41
C VAL A 22 16.96 -56.49 12.60
N THR A 23 17.85 -55.50 12.54
CA THR A 23 19.05 -55.46 13.44
C THR A 23 19.66 -54.07 13.61
N ASN A 24 19.87 -53.67 14.88
CA ASN A 24 20.77 -52.62 15.36
C ASN A 24 21.99 -53.30 16.02
N VAL A 25 23.22 -52.77 15.86
CA VAL A 25 24.43 -53.01 16.71
C VAL A 25 25.34 -51.76 16.54
N GLU A 26 25.54 -50.87 17.53
CA GLU A 26 26.48 -50.86 18.70
C GLU A 26 27.87 -50.27 18.36
N THR A 27 28.19 -49.01 18.74
CA THR A 27 28.89 -48.49 19.95
C THR A 27 30.43 -48.60 19.95
N THR A 28 31.13 -47.47 20.08
CA THR A 28 32.26 -47.27 21.01
C THR A 28 32.43 -45.77 21.32
N GLY A 29 32.56 -45.44 22.60
CA GLY A 29 32.83 -44.09 23.09
C GLY A 29 34.30 -43.87 23.45
N ASN A 30 34.65 -42.61 23.69
CA ASN A 30 35.57 -42.21 24.75
C ASN A 30 35.29 -40.77 25.17
N LEU A 31 35.34 -40.58 26.48
CA LEU A 31 35.18 -39.35 27.25
C LEU A 31 36.52 -38.62 27.31
N ASP A 32 36.50 -37.28 27.28
CA ASP A 32 37.42 -36.40 28.00
C ASP A 32 36.62 -35.16 28.45
N GLU A 33 36.74 -34.80 29.73
CA GLU A 33 36.03 -33.74 30.45
C GLU A 33 36.74 -32.37 30.37
N GLU A 34 36.06 -31.34 30.92
CA GLU A 34 36.44 -29.91 31.14
C GLU A 34 36.18 -28.97 29.93
N GLU A 35 35.54 -27.80 30.04
CA GLU A 35 35.20 -26.93 31.17
C GLU A 35 34.05 -25.97 30.77
N ASP A 36 33.37 -25.45 31.78
CA ASP A 36 32.19 -24.59 31.78
C ASP A 36 32.43 -23.18 31.18
N VAL A 37 31.61 -22.75 30.21
CA VAL A 37 31.30 -21.32 30.02
C VAL A 37 29.83 -21.18 29.62
N ALA A 38 29.00 -20.92 30.63
CA ALA A 38 27.63 -20.45 30.49
C ALA A 38 27.53 -19.27 29.50
N ALA A 39 26.82 -19.47 28.39
CA ALA A 39 26.33 -18.38 27.56
C ALA A 39 25.19 -17.67 28.33
N PRO A 40 25.25 -16.34 28.54
CA PRO A 40 24.24 -15.65 29.34
C PRO A 40 22.87 -15.70 28.65
N ALA A 41 21.88 -16.06 29.45
CA ALA A 41 20.48 -16.21 29.09
C ALA A 41 19.91 -14.99 28.35
N GLN A 42 19.18 -15.27 27.27
CA GLN A 42 18.39 -14.28 26.53
C GLN A 42 17.23 -13.75 27.40
N PRO A 43 16.99 -12.43 27.45
CA PRO A 43 15.77 -11.91 28.07
C PRO A 43 14.93 -11.09 27.09
N TYR A 44 14.42 -11.68 26.00
CA TYR A 44 13.21 -11.15 25.33
C TYR A 44 12.56 -12.21 24.44
N ALA A 45 11.66 -12.99 25.03
CA ALA A 45 10.66 -13.75 24.30
C ALA A 45 9.54 -12.81 23.87
N GLU A 46 9.31 -12.71 22.56
CA GLU A 46 8.13 -12.13 21.95
C GLU A 46 6.91 -12.99 22.33
N TYR A 47 6.17 -12.59 23.37
CA TYR A 47 4.95 -13.26 23.81
C TYR A 47 3.74 -12.51 23.26
N VAL A 48 3.16 -13.03 22.17
CA VAL A 48 1.87 -12.58 21.63
C VAL A 48 0.78 -13.48 22.22
N ASP A 49 0.02 -12.95 23.17
CA ASP A 49 -1.14 -13.63 23.75
C ASP A 49 -2.35 -13.52 22.78
N PRO A 50 -3.02 -14.62 22.38
CA PRO A 50 -4.05 -14.57 21.34
C PRO A 50 -5.42 -14.17 21.91
N ALA A 51 -5.85 -12.92 21.68
CA ALA A 51 -7.25 -12.50 21.84
C ALA A 51 -7.92 -12.19 20.48
N LYS A 52 -9.22 -12.52 20.38
CA LYS A 52 -10.04 -12.67 19.17
C LYS A 52 -9.73 -11.67 18.03
N SER A 53 -9.36 -12.23 16.87
CA SER A 53 -9.33 -11.53 15.58
C SER A 53 -10.67 -10.88 15.26
N SER A 54 -10.69 -9.59 14.96
CA SER A 54 -11.82 -8.96 14.28
C SER A 54 -12.00 -9.61 12.91
N LYS A 55 -13.21 -10.08 12.61
CA LYS A 55 -13.58 -10.58 11.29
C LYS A 55 -14.37 -9.49 10.59
N ARG A 56 -13.82 -8.92 9.52
CA ARG A 56 -14.60 -8.21 8.48
C ARG A 56 -14.61 -9.09 7.24
N PHE A 57 -15.80 -9.36 6.71
CA PHE A 57 -16.00 -10.15 5.48
C PHE A 57 -15.32 -11.54 5.46
N GLY A 58 -15.22 -12.22 6.60
CA GLY A 58 -14.68 -13.58 6.67
C GLY A 58 -13.15 -13.70 6.56
N LEU A 59 -12.44 -12.60 6.29
CA LEU A 59 -10.97 -12.53 6.32
C LEU A 59 -10.49 -12.31 7.76
N LYS A 60 -9.45 -13.04 8.17
CA LYS A 60 -8.87 -12.96 9.52
C LYS A 60 -8.00 -11.70 9.59
N GLY A 61 -8.49 -10.66 10.27
CA GLY A 61 -7.68 -9.49 10.59
C GLY A 61 -6.49 -9.87 11.48
N SER A 62 -5.40 -9.10 11.39
CA SER A 62 -4.28 -9.24 12.34
C SER A 62 -4.77 -8.88 13.74
N ALA A 63 -4.22 -9.54 14.75
CA ALA A 63 -4.57 -9.22 16.13
C ALA A 63 -4.05 -7.80 16.47
N PRO A 64 -4.89 -6.93 17.08
CA PRO A 64 -4.43 -5.63 17.53
C PRO A 64 -3.38 -5.80 18.63
N PHE A 65 -2.36 -4.95 18.61
CA PHE A 65 -1.36 -4.86 19.69
C PHE A 65 -2.08 -4.45 20.98
N ARG A 66 -1.90 -5.22 22.07
CA ARG A 66 -2.39 -4.83 23.39
C ARG A 66 -1.20 -4.84 24.36
N PRO A 67 -1.00 -3.77 25.16
CA PRO A 67 0.11 -3.69 26.09
C PRO A 67 0.02 -4.75 27.22
N PRO A 68 1.15 -5.10 27.86
CA PRO A 68 1.22 -6.08 28.93
C PRO A 68 0.32 -5.71 30.12
N LYS A 69 -0.18 -6.72 30.83
CA LYS A 69 -1.04 -6.56 32.01
C LYS A 69 -0.17 -6.42 33.27
N GLY A 70 -0.07 -5.19 33.82
CA GLY A 70 0.62 -4.88 35.07
C GLY A 70 1.48 -3.61 34.96
N ASN A 71 1.23 -2.64 35.85
CA ASN A 71 1.66 -1.23 35.83
C ASN A 71 1.23 -0.45 34.59
N ASP A 72 1.08 0.88 34.72
CA ASP A 72 0.68 1.74 33.60
C ASP A 72 1.67 1.54 32.43
N PRO A 73 1.23 0.99 31.27
CA PRO A 73 2.12 0.70 30.15
C PRO A 73 2.87 1.91 29.60
N PHE A 74 2.39 3.11 29.91
CA PHE A 74 2.95 4.39 29.51
C PHE A 74 3.79 5.05 30.60
N ASN A 75 3.99 4.41 31.76
CA ASN A 75 4.94 4.87 32.77
C ASN A 75 6.37 4.45 32.38
N TYR A 76 6.99 5.24 31.50
CA TYR A 76 8.33 4.98 30.98
C TYR A 76 9.45 5.14 32.01
N GLU A 77 9.22 5.88 33.08
CA GLU A 77 10.21 6.13 34.13
C GLU A 77 10.46 4.89 34.99
N GLU A 78 9.40 4.13 35.27
CA GLU A 78 9.50 2.84 35.94
C GLU A 78 9.99 1.74 34.97
N LYS A 79 9.59 1.82 33.70
CA LYS A 79 9.93 0.82 32.68
C LYS A 79 11.41 0.90 32.25
N TYR A 80 11.98 2.10 32.17
CA TYR A 80 13.37 2.32 31.79
C TYR A 80 14.07 3.29 32.76
N PRO A 81 15.02 2.81 33.59
CA PRO A 81 15.72 3.65 34.55
C PRO A 81 16.58 4.72 33.84
N GLU A 82 16.98 5.76 34.58
CA GLU A 82 17.83 6.81 34.04
C GLU A 82 19.17 6.25 33.51
N ASP A 83 19.58 6.72 32.33
CA ASP A 83 20.87 6.35 31.76
C ASP A 83 22.02 7.04 32.54
N ALA A 84 23.20 6.42 32.54
CA ALA A 84 24.38 7.03 33.14
C ALA A 84 24.74 8.34 32.42
N TYR A 85 25.39 9.26 33.14
CA TYR A 85 25.78 10.55 32.57
C TYR A 85 26.67 10.37 31.33
N GLY A 86 26.27 10.98 30.20
CA GLY A 86 26.93 10.84 28.91
C GLY A 86 26.50 9.62 28.07
N GLU A 87 25.69 8.71 28.63
CA GLU A 87 25.16 7.54 27.91
C GLU A 87 23.72 7.73 27.39
N GLU A 88 23.16 8.93 27.52
CA GLU A 88 21.80 9.28 27.10
C GLU A 88 21.54 9.10 25.59
N MET A 89 22.61 9.02 24.79
CA MET A 89 22.59 8.74 23.34
C MET A 89 23.29 7.42 22.97
N GLY A 90 23.58 6.57 23.97
CA GLY A 90 24.20 5.27 23.79
C GLY A 90 23.36 4.30 22.96
N ALA A 91 23.97 3.17 22.56
CA ALA A 91 23.30 2.17 21.73
C ALA A 91 22.02 1.59 22.36
N ASN A 92 21.99 1.54 23.69
CA ASN A 92 20.91 1.01 24.51
C ASN A 92 20.20 2.09 25.36
N ALA A 93 20.38 3.37 25.04
CA ALA A 93 19.79 4.46 25.82
C ALA A 93 18.27 4.33 25.95
N ARG A 94 17.72 4.74 27.09
CA ARG A 94 16.29 4.64 27.38
C ARG A 94 15.43 5.37 26.36
N VAL A 95 15.90 6.49 25.80
CA VAL A 95 15.18 7.26 24.79
C VAL A 95 14.86 6.43 23.54
N PHE A 96 15.79 5.58 23.09
CA PHE A 96 15.57 4.72 21.94
C PHE A 96 14.66 3.55 22.29
N ARG A 97 14.64 3.08 23.54
CA ARG A 97 13.68 2.06 23.98
C ARG A 97 12.26 2.62 24.02
N THR A 98 12.08 3.79 24.62
CA THR A 98 10.82 4.54 24.60
C THR A 98 10.35 4.82 23.17
N TYR A 99 11.26 5.23 22.28
CA TYR A 99 10.97 5.40 20.86
C TYR A 99 10.43 4.12 20.21
N LEU A 100 11.03 2.96 20.50
CA LEU A 100 10.60 1.67 19.94
C LEU A 100 9.21 1.25 20.45
N ASP A 101 8.82 1.63 21.66
CA ASP A 101 7.48 1.37 22.18
C ASP A 101 6.44 2.28 21.54
N GLU A 102 6.70 3.59 21.51
CA GLU A 102 5.78 4.59 20.94
C GLU A 102 5.57 4.35 19.44
N ARG A 103 6.66 4.04 18.71
CA ARG A 103 6.54 3.68 17.28
C ARG A 103 5.75 2.39 17.08
N ALA A 104 5.81 1.43 18.01
CA ALA A 104 5.13 0.15 17.80
C ALA A 104 3.62 0.35 17.74
N ILE A 105 3.09 1.25 18.58
CA ILE A 105 1.68 1.64 18.57
C ILE A 105 1.36 2.45 17.31
N TYR A 106 2.16 3.48 17.03
CA TYR A 106 1.94 4.35 15.88
C TYR A 106 2.02 3.62 14.53
N ASP A 107 3.10 2.88 14.30
CA ASP A 107 3.36 2.16 13.05
C ASP A 107 2.30 1.05 12.85
N ALA A 108 1.91 0.35 13.92
CA ALA A 108 0.85 -0.66 13.85
C ALA A 108 -0.49 -0.04 13.43
N ASN A 109 -0.91 1.05 14.08
CA ASN A 109 -2.17 1.71 13.76
C ASN A 109 -2.18 2.23 12.31
N MET A 110 -1.11 2.93 11.90
CA MET A 110 -0.98 3.48 10.55
C MET A 110 -1.00 2.37 9.48
N VAL A 111 -0.27 1.27 9.71
CA VAL A 111 -0.18 0.15 8.77
C VAL A 111 -1.47 -0.67 8.74
N GLU A 112 -2.12 -0.87 9.89
CA GLU A 112 -3.40 -1.57 9.98
C GLU A 112 -4.50 -0.82 9.23
N GLU A 113 -4.66 0.48 9.48
CA GLU A 113 -5.63 1.32 8.76
C GLU A 113 -5.38 1.32 7.25
N SER A 114 -4.11 1.49 6.85
CA SER A 114 -3.70 1.45 5.45
C SER A 114 -4.02 0.10 4.80
N ARG A 115 -3.71 -1.00 5.47
CA ARG A 115 -3.91 -2.35 4.94
C ARG A 115 -5.40 -2.69 4.87
N ASP A 116 -6.18 -2.32 5.88
CA ASP A 116 -7.62 -2.57 5.90
C ASP A 116 -8.32 -1.84 4.75
N GLY A 117 -7.93 -0.58 4.48
CA GLY A 117 -8.41 0.16 3.31
C GLY A 117 -8.05 -0.52 1.98
N VAL A 118 -6.80 -0.96 1.85
CA VAL A 118 -6.29 -1.65 0.65
C VAL A 118 -6.94 -3.02 0.44
N ASP A 119 -7.20 -3.78 1.51
CA ASP A 119 -7.82 -5.11 1.43
C ASP A 119 -9.27 -5.02 0.97
N VAL A 120 -10.04 -4.05 1.49
CA VAL A 120 -11.40 -3.78 1.01
C VAL A 120 -11.37 -3.39 -0.46
N LEU A 121 -10.43 -2.53 -0.85
CA LEU A 121 -10.29 -2.08 -2.22
C LEU A 121 -9.93 -3.21 -3.19
N LEU A 122 -9.07 -4.13 -2.78
CA LEU A 122 -8.65 -5.28 -3.58
C LEU A 122 -9.83 -6.22 -3.86
N VAL A 123 -10.65 -6.50 -2.84
CA VAL A 123 -11.87 -7.30 -3.00
C VAL A 123 -12.85 -6.60 -3.95
N PHE A 124 -13.06 -5.31 -3.74
CA PHE A 124 -13.93 -4.51 -4.62
C PHE A 124 -13.42 -4.52 -6.07
N ALA A 125 -12.12 -4.32 -6.30
CA ALA A 125 -11.51 -4.35 -7.62
C ALA A 125 -11.63 -5.72 -8.30
N GLY A 126 -11.45 -6.82 -7.55
CA GLY A 126 -11.64 -8.16 -8.08
C GLY A 126 -13.09 -8.41 -8.54
N LEU A 127 -14.06 -8.10 -7.68
CA LEU A 127 -15.48 -8.27 -7.98
C LEU A 127 -15.94 -7.38 -9.15
N PHE A 128 -15.54 -6.11 -9.13
CA PHE A 128 -15.85 -5.16 -10.20
C PHE A 128 -15.23 -5.60 -11.52
N SER A 129 -13.96 -6.04 -11.53
CA SER A 129 -13.31 -6.56 -12.74
C SER A 129 -14.04 -7.77 -13.31
N ALA A 130 -14.54 -8.67 -12.46
CA ALA A 130 -15.33 -9.81 -12.91
C ALA A 130 -16.62 -9.36 -13.61
N VAL A 131 -17.37 -8.42 -13.00
CA VAL A 131 -18.57 -7.83 -13.61
C VAL A 131 -18.24 -7.19 -14.95
N VAL A 132 -17.26 -6.28 -15.01
CA VAL A 132 -16.87 -5.61 -16.26
C VAL A 132 -16.40 -6.62 -17.32
N THR A 133 -15.71 -7.69 -16.92
CA THR A 133 -15.27 -8.74 -17.85
C THR A 133 -16.45 -9.44 -18.52
N THR A 134 -17.57 -9.68 -17.83
CA THR A 134 -18.75 -10.28 -18.46
C THR A 134 -19.29 -9.42 -19.62
N PHE A 135 -19.34 -8.11 -19.40
CA PHE A 135 -19.76 -7.14 -20.41
C PHE A 135 -18.76 -7.05 -21.55
N VAL A 136 -17.45 -6.99 -21.25
CA VAL A 136 -16.38 -6.97 -22.26
C VAL A 136 -16.40 -8.23 -23.13
N VAL A 137 -16.58 -9.42 -22.55
CA VAL A 137 -16.68 -10.67 -23.32
C VAL A 137 -17.87 -10.61 -24.27
N GLN A 138 -19.00 -10.08 -23.82
CA GLN A 138 -20.20 -9.95 -24.65
C GLN A 138 -20.02 -8.92 -25.78
N THR A 139 -19.47 -7.73 -25.49
CA THR A 139 -19.41 -6.65 -26.49
C THR A 139 -18.17 -6.67 -27.37
N SER A 140 -17.09 -7.33 -26.97
CA SER A 140 -15.87 -7.41 -27.78
C SER A 140 -16.13 -8.12 -29.10
N GLN A 141 -17.08 -9.04 -29.14
CA GLN A 141 -17.53 -9.71 -30.37
C GLN A 141 -18.10 -8.72 -31.39
N SER A 142 -18.71 -7.61 -30.95
CA SER A 142 -19.23 -6.56 -31.85
C SER A 142 -18.15 -5.74 -32.56
N LEU A 143 -16.87 -5.95 -32.22
CA LEU A 143 -15.73 -5.39 -32.93
C LEU A 143 -15.24 -6.31 -34.07
N GLN A 144 -15.92 -7.42 -34.31
CA GLN A 144 -15.62 -8.38 -35.37
C GLN A 144 -16.85 -8.59 -36.25
N ALA A 145 -16.63 -9.07 -37.47
CA ALA A 145 -17.71 -9.37 -38.40
C ALA A 145 -18.56 -10.55 -37.89
N ASP A 146 -19.89 -10.38 -37.87
CA ASP A 146 -20.81 -11.45 -37.54
C ASP A 146 -21.11 -12.32 -38.77
N TYR A 147 -20.36 -13.42 -38.88
CA TYR A 147 -20.58 -14.40 -39.96
C TYR A 147 -21.93 -15.12 -39.84
N SER A 148 -22.52 -15.20 -38.64
CA SER A 148 -23.84 -15.80 -38.45
C SER A 148 -24.93 -14.92 -39.05
N GLU A 149 -24.88 -13.61 -38.80
CA GLU A 149 -25.77 -12.62 -39.42
C GLU A 149 -25.58 -12.57 -40.95
N MET A 150 -24.33 -12.57 -41.41
CA MET A 150 -24.05 -12.63 -42.86
C MET A 150 -24.65 -13.88 -43.50
N SER A 151 -24.47 -15.06 -42.87
CA SER A 151 -25.02 -16.32 -43.38
C SER A 151 -26.55 -16.33 -43.41
N ALA A 152 -27.20 -15.74 -42.39
CA ALA A 152 -28.65 -15.65 -42.31
C ALA A 152 -29.22 -14.74 -43.41
N ASN A 153 -28.58 -13.60 -43.69
CA ASN A 153 -28.99 -12.69 -44.77
C ASN A 153 -28.84 -13.33 -46.15
N LEU A 154 -27.72 -14.00 -46.41
CA LEU A 154 -27.50 -14.74 -47.67
C LEU A 154 -28.49 -15.91 -47.83
N LEU A 155 -28.83 -16.61 -46.75
CA LEU A 155 -29.83 -17.67 -46.79
C LEU A 155 -31.24 -17.11 -47.05
N PHE A 156 -31.57 -15.95 -46.48
CA PHE A 156 -32.84 -15.26 -46.74
C PHE A 156 -32.96 -14.82 -48.20
N GLU A 157 -31.88 -14.29 -48.79
CA GLU A 157 -31.80 -14.00 -50.22
C GLU A 157 -32.04 -15.27 -51.06
N LEU A 158 -31.38 -16.38 -50.74
CA LEU A 158 -31.57 -17.66 -51.43
C LEU A 158 -33.02 -18.15 -51.38
N ILE A 159 -33.68 -18.05 -50.22
CA ILE A 159 -35.09 -18.43 -50.06
C ILE A 159 -36.00 -17.53 -50.90
N ASN A 160 -35.73 -16.22 -50.97
CA ASN A 160 -36.50 -15.29 -51.79
C ASN A 160 -36.32 -15.55 -53.28
N ILE A 161 -35.10 -15.89 -53.73
CA ILE A 161 -34.83 -16.32 -55.11
C ILE A 161 -35.65 -17.57 -55.45
N GLN A 162 -35.63 -18.59 -54.59
CA GLN A 162 -36.40 -19.82 -54.79
C GLN A 162 -37.91 -19.55 -54.88
N ARG A 163 -38.44 -18.66 -54.04
CA ARG A 163 -39.85 -18.24 -54.08
C ARG A 163 -40.19 -17.48 -55.37
N ALA A 164 -39.33 -16.56 -55.81
CA ALA A 164 -39.53 -15.82 -57.05
C ALA A 164 -39.63 -16.76 -58.26
N ILE A 165 -38.70 -17.72 -58.36
CA ILE A 165 -38.69 -18.76 -59.41
C ILE A 165 -39.99 -19.58 -59.37
N ALA A 166 -40.38 -20.07 -58.19
CA ALA A 166 -41.59 -20.88 -58.04
C ALA A 166 -42.89 -20.13 -58.41
N SER A 167 -42.91 -18.81 -58.19
CA SER A 167 -44.06 -17.94 -58.51
C SER A 167 -44.05 -17.40 -59.95
N GLY A 168 -43.00 -17.67 -60.74
CA GLY A 168 -42.82 -17.10 -62.07
C GLY A 168 -42.50 -15.60 -62.09
N ALA A 169 -42.09 -15.02 -60.95
CA ALA A 169 -41.68 -13.63 -60.85
C ALA A 169 -40.23 -13.43 -61.34
N SER A 170 -39.90 -12.23 -61.84
CA SER A 170 -38.54 -11.89 -62.26
C SER A 170 -37.58 -11.86 -61.05
N LEU A 171 -36.36 -12.37 -61.24
CA LEU A 171 -35.31 -12.35 -60.22
C LEU A 171 -34.87 -10.94 -59.83
N ASP A 172 -35.03 -9.97 -60.74
CA ASP A 172 -34.72 -8.55 -60.47
C ASP A 172 -35.62 -7.93 -59.39
N THR A 173 -36.71 -8.61 -59.01
CA THR A 173 -37.60 -8.19 -57.93
C THR A 173 -37.11 -8.60 -56.54
N VAL A 174 -36.09 -9.47 -56.46
CA VAL A 174 -35.50 -9.91 -55.19
C VAL A 174 -34.42 -8.92 -54.77
N ALA A 175 -34.59 -8.32 -53.59
CA ALA A 175 -33.57 -7.45 -53.03
C ALA A 175 -32.31 -8.26 -52.69
N PRO A 176 -31.12 -7.86 -53.19
CA PRO A 176 -29.87 -8.52 -52.84
C PRO A 176 -29.54 -8.32 -51.35
N SER A 177 -28.83 -9.27 -50.75
CA SER A 177 -28.40 -9.19 -49.36
C SER A 177 -27.58 -7.92 -49.11
N PRO A 178 -27.84 -7.18 -48.02
CA PRO A 178 -27.03 -6.02 -47.64
C PRO A 178 -25.60 -6.40 -47.23
N LEU A 179 -25.36 -7.69 -46.92
CA LEU A 179 -24.07 -8.23 -46.51
C LEU A 179 -23.54 -9.21 -47.57
N ASN A 180 -22.27 -9.06 -47.95
CA ASN A 180 -21.57 -9.95 -48.89
C ASN A 180 -20.11 -10.17 -48.44
N PRO A 181 -19.45 -11.28 -48.83
CA PRO A 181 -18.10 -11.63 -48.35
C PRO A 181 -16.98 -10.68 -48.83
N ASN A 182 -17.26 -9.80 -49.79
CA ASN A 182 -16.30 -8.80 -50.27
C ASN A 182 -16.41 -7.44 -49.57
N ILE A 183 -17.42 -7.24 -48.70
CA ILE A 183 -17.55 -5.99 -47.95
C ILE A 183 -16.54 -5.97 -46.79
N THR A 184 -15.77 -4.89 -46.70
CA THR A 184 -14.88 -4.63 -45.57
C THR A 184 -15.71 -4.34 -44.32
N PHE A 185 -15.46 -5.09 -43.25
CA PHE A 185 -16.11 -4.86 -41.97
C PHE A 185 -15.66 -3.54 -41.33
N ILE A 186 -16.62 -2.74 -40.86
CA ILE A 186 -16.38 -1.52 -40.10
C ILE A 186 -17.27 -1.58 -38.85
N ALA A 187 -16.65 -1.63 -37.67
CA ALA A 187 -17.40 -1.62 -36.42
C ALA A 187 -18.17 -0.31 -36.23
N SER A 188 -19.36 -0.39 -35.65
CA SER A 188 -20.16 0.80 -35.35
C SER A 188 -19.41 1.71 -34.36
N ALA A 189 -19.54 3.02 -34.50
CA ALA A 189 -18.91 3.98 -33.57
C ALA A 189 -19.33 3.70 -32.12
N THR A 190 -20.61 3.38 -31.88
CA THR A 190 -21.13 3.01 -30.56
C THR A 190 -20.43 1.77 -29.99
N SER A 191 -20.22 0.73 -30.80
CA SER A 191 -19.49 -0.48 -30.39
C SER A 191 -18.06 -0.16 -29.99
N VAL A 192 -17.37 0.70 -30.74
CA VAL A 192 -16.00 1.12 -30.43
C VAL A 192 -15.94 1.91 -29.12
N TRP A 193 -16.84 2.88 -28.92
CA TRP A 193 -16.91 3.66 -27.69
C TRP A 193 -17.23 2.81 -26.46
N VAL A 194 -18.25 1.95 -26.52
CA VAL A 194 -18.64 1.09 -25.40
C VAL A 194 -17.49 0.16 -25.00
N ASN A 195 -16.89 -0.54 -25.98
CA ASN A 195 -15.75 -1.41 -25.70
C ASN A 195 -14.55 -0.63 -25.17
N GLY A 196 -14.22 0.53 -25.75
CA GLY A 196 -13.13 1.39 -25.29
C GLY A 196 -13.31 1.84 -23.84
N LEU A 197 -14.51 2.27 -23.46
CA LEU A 197 -14.84 2.66 -22.08
C LEU A 197 -14.70 1.46 -21.13
N TRP A 198 -15.25 0.30 -21.47
CA TRP A 198 -15.20 -0.86 -20.59
C TRP A 198 -13.82 -1.50 -20.48
N PHE A 199 -13.03 -1.57 -21.57
CA PHE A 199 -11.62 -1.97 -21.48
C PHE A 199 -10.82 -1.01 -20.60
N THR A 200 -11.04 0.31 -20.73
CA THR A 200 -10.38 1.31 -19.89
C THR A 200 -10.76 1.14 -18.42
N SER A 201 -12.05 0.97 -18.14
CA SER A 201 -12.55 0.67 -16.78
C SER A 201 -11.91 -0.59 -16.20
N LEU A 202 -11.84 -1.67 -16.98
CA LEU A 202 -11.21 -2.92 -16.56
C LEU A 202 -9.72 -2.74 -16.26
N ALA A 203 -8.98 -2.03 -17.14
CA ALA A 203 -7.56 -1.77 -16.98
C ALA A 203 -7.26 -0.93 -15.73
N LEU A 204 -8.05 0.11 -15.46
CA LEU A 204 -7.92 0.94 -14.25
C LEU A 204 -8.20 0.11 -12.98
N SER A 205 -9.22 -0.75 -13.01
CA SER A 205 -9.55 -1.66 -11.90
C SER A 205 -8.42 -2.64 -11.60
N LEU A 206 -7.88 -3.31 -12.63
CA LEU A 206 -6.77 -4.25 -12.48
C LEU A 206 -5.48 -3.56 -12.04
N THR A 207 -5.22 -2.35 -12.53
CA THR A 207 -4.09 -1.52 -12.09
C THR A 207 -4.21 -1.19 -10.61
N THR A 208 -5.40 -0.81 -10.14
CA THR A 208 -5.65 -0.55 -8.72
C THR A 208 -5.42 -1.80 -7.87
N ALA A 209 -5.87 -2.98 -8.33
CA ALA A 209 -5.60 -4.24 -7.67
C ALA A 209 -4.09 -4.55 -7.59
N LEU A 210 -3.34 -4.34 -8.68
CA LEU A 210 -1.89 -4.55 -8.72
C LEU A 210 -1.16 -3.62 -7.73
N VAL A 211 -1.46 -2.32 -7.76
CA VAL A 211 -0.82 -1.36 -6.86
C VAL A 211 -1.22 -1.62 -5.40
N SER A 212 -2.45 -2.07 -5.14
CA SER A 212 -2.89 -2.51 -3.81
C SER A 212 -2.00 -3.64 -3.27
N VAL A 213 -1.66 -4.63 -4.10
CA VAL A 213 -0.74 -5.72 -3.70
C VAL A 213 0.67 -5.19 -3.44
N LEU A 214 1.19 -4.29 -4.28
CA LEU A 214 2.51 -3.68 -4.08
C LEU A 214 2.59 -2.87 -2.78
N VAL A 215 1.55 -2.08 -2.49
CA VAL A 215 1.45 -1.33 -1.23
C VAL A 215 1.55 -2.27 -0.03
N LYS A 216 0.85 -3.41 -0.05
CA LYS A 216 0.95 -4.40 1.04
C LYS A 216 2.38 -4.90 1.23
N GLN A 217 3.10 -5.13 0.13
CA GLN A 217 4.51 -5.54 0.19
C GLN A 217 5.40 -4.44 0.78
N TRP A 218 5.19 -3.17 0.39
CA TRP A 218 5.94 -2.04 0.93
C TRP A 218 5.69 -1.83 2.43
N LEU A 219 4.43 -1.90 2.86
CA LEU A 219 4.06 -1.78 4.29
C LEU A 219 4.60 -2.96 5.11
N HIS A 220 4.58 -4.17 4.54
CA HIS A 220 5.18 -5.34 5.18
C HIS A 220 6.70 -5.17 5.35
N HIS A 221 7.39 -4.70 4.31
CA HIS A 221 8.82 -4.42 4.38
C HIS A 221 9.16 -3.31 5.39
N TYR A 222 8.33 -2.27 5.45
CA TYR A 222 8.46 -1.20 6.44
C TYR A 222 8.42 -1.75 7.88
N MET A 223 7.46 -2.62 8.18
CA MET A 223 7.30 -3.23 9.52
C MET A 223 8.39 -4.24 9.87
N ALA A 224 9.04 -4.85 8.89
CA ALA A 224 10.09 -5.84 9.10
C ALA A 224 11.42 -5.20 9.54
N LEU A 225 11.55 -4.90 10.83
CA LEU A 225 12.82 -4.44 11.40
C LEU A 225 13.77 -5.61 11.69
N PRO A 226 15.03 -5.55 11.26
CA PRO A 226 16.08 -6.47 11.69
C PRO A 226 16.35 -6.42 13.21
N SER A 227 16.94 -7.51 13.73
CA SER A 227 17.52 -7.53 15.06
C SER A 227 18.73 -6.59 15.15
N GLY A 228 18.90 -5.94 16.30
CA GLY A 228 19.97 -4.96 16.53
C GLY A 228 19.74 -4.18 17.82
N THR A 229 20.63 -3.24 18.10
CA THR A 229 20.50 -2.37 19.29
C THR A 229 19.26 -1.47 19.17
N PRO A 230 18.67 -1.02 20.31
CA PRO A 230 17.54 -0.10 20.29
C PRO A 230 17.79 1.15 19.43
N ARG A 231 19.00 1.69 19.49
CA ARG A 231 19.42 2.83 18.66
C ARG A 231 19.39 2.49 17.17
N GLU A 232 20.03 1.41 16.74
CA GLU A 232 20.07 1.03 15.32
C GLU A 232 18.66 0.79 14.75
N ARG A 233 17.80 0.11 15.53
CA ARG A 233 16.40 -0.15 15.14
C ARG A 233 15.60 1.14 15.02
N SER A 234 15.78 2.07 15.97
CA SER A 234 15.08 3.36 15.98
C SER A 234 15.47 4.22 14.77
N LEU A 235 16.77 4.31 14.52
CA LEU A 235 17.34 5.02 13.37
C LEU A 235 16.86 4.39 12.06
N LEU A 236 16.99 3.07 11.90
CA LEU A 236 16.51 2.40 10.69
C LEU A 236 15.01 2.65 10.43
N ARG A 237 14.16 2.60 11.46
CA ARG A 237 12.74 2.94 11.29
C ARG A 237 12.56 4.39 10.88
N GLN A 238 13.28 5.33 11.49
CA GLN A 238 13.18 6.74 11.11
C GLN A 238 13.59 6.96 9.65
N PHE A 239 14.64 6.28 9.19
CA PHE A 239 15.08 6.32 7.80
C PHE A 239 13.99 5.82 6.85
N ARG A 240 13.40 4.65 7.15
CA ARG A 240 12.32 4.08 6.35
C ARG A 240 11.06 4.92 6.38
N PHE A 241 10.72 5.52 7.53
CA PHE A 241 9.56 6.39 7.69
C PHE A 241 9.71 7.68 6.88
N ALA A 242 10.88 8.32 6.95
CA ALA A 242 11.22 9.45 6.10
C ALA A 242 11.16 9.08 4.61
N GLY A 243 11.63 7.88 4.24
CA GLY A 243 11.44 7.34 2.89
C GLY A 243 9.97 7.21 2.50
N LEU A 244 9.14 6.64 3.37
CA LEU A 244 7.70 6.44 3.14
C LEU A 244 6.98 7.78 2.90
N GLN A 245 7.35 8.82 3.65
CA GLN A 245 6.85 10.18 3.45
C GLN A 245 7.39 10.83 2.17
N LYS A 246 8.70 10.76 1.92
CA LYS A 246 9.36 11.35 0.74
C LYS A 246 8.82 10.79 -0.56
N TRP A 247 8.59 9.48 -0.63
CA TRP A 247 8.01 8.80 -1.79
C TRP A 247 6.48 8.80 -1.79
N ARG A 248 5.85 9.52 -0.84
CA ARG A 248 4.40 9.70 -0.75
C ARG A 248 3.61 8.39 -0.78
N VAL A 249 4.11 7.34 -0.13
CA VAL A 249 3.45 6.02 -0.15
C VAL A 249 2.03 6.12 0.39
N LEU A 250 1.79 6.81 1.52
CA LEU A 250 0.43 7.04 2.04
C LEU A 250 -0.45 7.84 1.07
N GLY A 251 0.14 8.73 0.27
CA GLY A 251 -0.57 9.45 -0.79
C GLY A 251 -1.00 8.53 -1.93
N ILE A 252 -0.16 7.56 -2.31
CA ILE A 252 -0.52 6.51 -3.28
C ILE A 252 -1.71 5.70 -2.75
N ILE A 253 -1.69 5.31 -1.47
CA ILE A 253 -2.80 4.58 -0.82
C ILE A 253 -4.10 5.39 -0.90
N GLY A 254 -4.03 6.69 -0.61
CA GLY A 254 -5.18 7.60 -0.73
C GLY A 254 -5.70 7.77 -2.16
N LEU A 255 -4.86 7.58 -3.18
CA LEU A 255 -5.25 7.70 -4.59
C LEU A 255 -5.93 6.43 -5.14
N LEU A 256 -5.69 5.26 -4.55
CA LEU A 256 -6.24 4.00 -5.07
C LEU A 256 -7.79 3.99 -5.11
N PRO A 257 -8.52 4.42 -4.06
CA PRO A 257 -9.98 4.51 -4.15
C PRO A 257 -10.46 5.43 -5.27
N VAL A 258 -9.72 6.50 -5.56
CA VAL A 258 -10.05 7.46 -6.63
C VAL A 258 -10.00 6.80 -8.00
N LEU A 259 -8.93 6.04 -8.28
CA LEU A 259 -8.82 5.27 -9.52
C LEU A 259 -10.00 4.29 -9.67
N MET A 260 -10.38 3.61 -8.59
CA MET A 260 -11.54 2.70 -8.60
C MET A 260 -12.85 3.43 -8.87
N HIS A 261 -13.06 4.60 -8.27
CA HIS A 261 -14.26 5.39 -8.53
C HIS A 261 -14.31 5.92 -9.97
N ILE A 262 -13.17 6.33 -10.54
CA ILE A 262 -13.07 6.71 -11.96
C ILE A 262 -13.42 5.52 -12.85
N ALA A 263 -12.88 4.32 -12.56
CA ALA A 263 -13.21 3.10 -13.30
C ALA A 263 -14.72 2.82 -13.26
N LEU A 264 -15.34 2.91 -12.08
CA LEU A 264 -16.77 2.72 -11.89
C LEU A 264 -17.60 3.75 -12.69
N ALA A 265 -17.20 5.02 -12.70
CA ALA A 265 -17.89 6.07 -13.45
C ALA A 265 -17.82 5.80 -14.97
N ILE A 266 -16.64 5.46 -15.49
CA ILE A 266 -16.44 5.10 -16.90
C ILE A 266 -17.31 3.89 -17.28
N PHE A 267 -17.39 2.89 -16.41
CA PHE A 267 -18.25 1.72 -16.63
C PHE A 267 -19.73 2.10 -16.77
N PHE A 268 -20.26 2.93 -15.86
CA PHE A 268 -21.65 3.36 -15.91
C PHE A 268 -21.96 4.22 -17.15
N ILE A 269 -21.03 5.08 -17.58
CA ILE A 269 -21.17 5.83 -18.84
C ILE A 269 -21.29 4.85 -20.01
N GLY A 270 -20.40 3.85 -20.07
CA GLY A 270 -20.47 2.79 -21.08
C GLY A 270 -21.78 2.00 -21.03
N LEU A 271 -22.31 1.73 -19.83
CA LEU A 271 -23.56 1.01 -19.63
C LEU A 271 -24.78 1.78 -20.18
N VAL A 272 -24.86 3.08 -19.95
CA VAL A 272 -25.95 3.91 -20.49
C VAL A 272 -25.89 3.97 -22.02
N ILE A 273 -24.69 4.15 -22.59
CA ILE A 273 -24.49 4.18 -24.05
C ILE A 273 -24.85 2.81 -24.67
N PHE A 274 -24.45 1.71 -24.04
CA PHE A 274 -24.77 0.36 -24.47
C PHE A 274 -26.28 0.09 -24.48
N LEU A 275 -27.01 0.54 -23.45
CA LEU A 275 -28.45 0.29 -23.33
C LEU A 275 -29.30 1.10 -24.31
N GLY A 276 -28.80 2.23 -24.81
CA GLY A 276 -29.53 3.13 -25.70
C GLY A 276 -30.12 2.42 -26.92
N PRO A 277 -29.30 1.77 -27.77
CA PRO A 277 -29.79 1.03 -28.94
C PRO A 277 -30.66 -0.18 -28.60
N LEU A 278 -30.50 -0.80 -27.43
CA LEU A 278 -31.28 -1.98 -27.04
C LEU A 278 -32.72 -1.58 -26.68
N ARG A 279 -32.86 -0.69 -25.70
CA ARG A 279 -34.15 -0.20 -25.18
C ARG A 279 -33.96 1.14 -24.50
N GLU A 280 -34.42 2.20 -25.15
CA GLU A 280 -34.32 3.57 -24.65
C GLU A 280 -34.89 3.73 -23.23
N SER A 281 -36.00 3.07 -22.93
CA SER A 281 -36.62 3.11 -21.60
C SER A 281 -35.69 2.60 -20.48
N ILE A 282 -34.91 1.54 -20.74
CA ILE A 282 -33.98 0.98 -19.75
C ILE A 282 -32.77 1.91 -19.60
N ALA A 283 -32.28 2.48 -20.71
CA ALA A 283 -31.17 3.43 -20.70
C ALA A 283 -31.48 4.68 -19.85
N TRP A 284 -32.68 5.26 -20.00
CA TRP A 284 -33.10 6.41 -19.19
C TRP A 284 -33.22 6.09 -17.70
N VAL A 285 -33.78 4.93 -17.36
CA VAL A 285 -33.90 4.50 -15.95
C VAL A 285 -32.51 4.32 -15.32
N VAL A 286 -31.63 3.56 -15.98
CA VAL A 286 -30.26 3.34 -15.49
C VAL A 286 -29.47 4.64 -15.43
N GLY A 287 -29.56 5.48 -16.46
CA GLY A 287 -28.89 6.78 -16.52
C GLY A 287 -29.33 7.73 -15.40
N THR A 288 -30.63 7.78 -15.09
CA THR A 288 -31.14 8.61 -13.99
C THR A 288 -30.61 8.14 -12.64
N ILE A 289 -30.60 6.82 -12.40
CA ILE A 289 -30.03 6.23 -11.18
C ILE A 289 -28.53 6.58 -11.07
N THR A 290 -27.77 6.44 -12.16
CA THR A 290 -26.35 6.80 -12.20
C THR A 290 -26.14 8.28 -11.88
N VAL A 291 -26.91 9.19 -12.49
CA VAL A 291 -26.77 10.63 -12.25
C VAL A 291 -27.07 10.97 -10.79
N ILE A 292 -28.14 10.42 -10.20
CA ILE A 292 -28.47 10.64 -8.79
C ILE A 292 -27.32 10.15 -7.89
N ALA A 293 -26.80 8.94 -8.14
CA ALA A 293 -25.69 8.37 -7.37
C ALA A 293 -24.41 9.21 -7.51
N CYS A 294 -24.03 9.62 -8.72
CA CYS A 294 -22.87 10.49 -8.96
C CYS A 294 -23.03 11.85 -8.27
N THR A 295 -24.24 12.43 -8.31
CA THR A 295 -24.51 13.73 -7.68
C THR A 295 -24.39 13.62 -6.15
N ALA A 296 -24.97 12.57 -5.55
CA ALA A 296 -24.84 12.31 -4.12
C ALA A 296 -23.38 12.05 -3.72
N TYR A 297 -22.63 11.32 -4.54
CA TYR A 297 -21.20 11.06 -4.33
C TYR A 297 -20.37 12.35 -4.37
N LEU A 298 -20.57 13.21 -5.38
CA LEU A 298 -19.88 14.50 -5.49
C LEU A 298 -20.24 15.42 -4.32
N MET A 299 -21.52 15.46 -3.93
CA MET A 299 -21.98 16.20 -2.74
C MET A 299 -21.25 15.74 -1.48
N ALA A 300 -21.09 14.43 -1.27
CA ALA A 300 -20.38 13.90 -0.11
C ALA A 300 -18.91 14.33 -0.03
N HIS A 301 -18.25 14.58 -1.17
CA HIS A 301 -16.87 15.10 -1.23
C HIS A 301 -16.78 16.63 -1.14
N ILE A 302 -17.78 17.36 -1.64
CA ILE A 302 -17.80 18.83 -1.60
C ILE A 302 -18.23 19.34 -0.21
N LEU A 303 -19.14 18.64 0.48
CA LEU A 303 -19.73 19.10 1.74
C LEU A 303 -18.70 19.34 2.87
N PRO A 304 -17.65 18.51 3.05
CA PRO A 304 -16.56 18.80 4.00
C PRO A 304 -15.76 20.06 3.68
N LEU A 305 -15.69 20.49 2.42
CA LEU A 305 -14.98 21.71 2.02
C LEU A 305 -15.74 22.97 2.43
N ILE A 306 -17.07 22.90 2.49
CA ILE A 306 -17.95 24.03 2.84
C ILE A 306 -18.19 24.06 4.36
N PHE A 307 -18.32 22.90 4.99
CA PHE A 307 -18.61 22.77 6.42
C PHE A 307 -17.53 21.91 7.12
N PRO A 308 -16.58 22.54 7.83
CA PRO A 308 -15.52 21.82 8.55
C PRO A 308 -16.01 20.85 9.63
N GLN A 309 -17.25 21.02 10.11
CA GLN A 309 -17.90 20.16 11.10
C GLN A 309 -18.53 18.89 10.48
N CYS A 310 -18.43 18.72 9.16
CA CYS A 310 -19.06 17.63 8.44
C CYS A 310 -18.27 16.31 8.64
N PRO A 311 -18.93 15.19 9.02
CA PRO A 311 -18.27 13.92 9.27
C PRO A 311 -17.83 13.19 7.98
N TYR A 312 -18.19 13.68 6.79
CA TYR A 312 -17.84 13.05 5.50
C TYR A 312 -16.39 13.30 5.07
N ARG A 313 -15.48 13.62 5.99
CA ARG A 313 -14.07 13.83 5.67
C ARG A 313 -13.47 12.52 5.14
N THR A 314 -13.13 12.52 3.86
CA THR A 314 -12.47 11.39 3.19
C THR A 314 -10.99 11.70 3.02
N SER A 315 -10.15 10.67 2.88
CA SER A 315 -8.74 10.81 2.48
C SER A 315 -8.55 11.56 1.15
N LEU A 316 -9.61 11.55 0.32
CA LEU A 316 -9.74 12.34 -0.89
C LEU A 316 -9.79 13.86 -0.62
N CYS A 317 -10.41 14.32 0.47
CA CYS A 317 -10.44 15.75 0.83
C CYS A 317 -9.02 16.26 1.15
N ASP A 318 -8.25 15.49 1.91
CA ASP A 318 -6.86 15.84 2.25
C ASP A 318 -5.96 15.83 0.99
N LEU A 319 -6.18 14.87 0.08
CA LEU A 319 -5.50 14.82 -1.21
C LEU A 319 -5.93 15.96 -2.14
N LEU A 320 -7.20 16.37 -2.15
CA LEU A 320 -7.72 17.50 -2.92
C LEU A 320 -7.10 18.82 -2.45
N HIS A 321 -6.98 19.03 -1.14
CA HIS A 321 -6.27 20.19 -0.58
C HIS A 321 -4.78 20.21 -0.98
N LEU A 322 -4.10 19.06 -0.92
CA LEU A 322 -2.69 18.95 -1.33
C LEU A 322 -2.54 19.16 -2.86
N SER A 323 -3.44 18.57 -3.65
CA SER A 323 -3.44 18.68 -5.11
C SER A 323 -3.81 20.08 -5.59
N TYR A 324 -4.67 20.81 -4.88
CA TYR A 324 -4.94 22.22 -5.16
C TYR A 324 -3.67 23.07 -4.99
N GLY A 325 -2.88 22.81 -3.94
CA GLY A 325 -1.57 23.44 -3.75
C GLY A 325 -0.59 23.12 -4.88
N TYR A 326 -0.44 21.84 -5.23
CA TYR A 326 0.45 21.40 -6.32
C TYR A 326 -0.01 21.88 -7.72
N VAL A 327 -1.32 21.86 -8.02
CA VAL A 327 -1.86 22.32 -9.30
C VAL A 327 -1.70 23.84 -9.42
N MET A 328 -1.81 24.60 -8.34
CA MET A 328 -1.49 26.03 -8.35
C MET A 328 0.02 26.27 -8.57
N GLU A 329 0.91 25.51 -7.93
CA GLU A 329 2.36 25.60 -8.18
C GLU A 329 2.73 25.21 -9.62
N TYR A 330 2.16 24.12 -10.14
CA TYR A 330 2.37 23.69 -11.52
C TYR A 330 1.73 24.64 -12.54
N ALA A 331 0.56 25.23 -12.25
CA ALA A 331 -0.05 26.23 -13.11
C ALA A 331 0.76 27.54 -13.12
N VAL A 332 1.30 27.97 -11.97
CA VAL A 332 2.21 29.12 -11.88
C VAL A 332 3.53 28.82 -12.61
N ALA A 333 4.10 27.63 -12.44
CA ALA A 333 5.30 27.19 -13.16
C ALA A 333 5.05 27.06 -14.66
N ALA A 334 3.89 26.55 -15.09
CA ALA A 334 3.49 26.45 -16.49
C ALA A 334 3.27 27.84 -17.10
N VAL A 335 2.62 28.77 -16.39
CA VAL A 335 2.47 30.17 -16.83
C VAL A 335 3.83 30.86 -16.91
N HIS A 336 4.74 30.62 -15.97
CA HIS A 336 6.10 31.15 -16.00
C HIS A 336 6.92 30.56 -17.15
N HIS A 337 6.80 29.27 -17.42
CA HIS A 337 7.45 28.58 -18.52
C HIS A 337 6.87 29.02 -19.88
N LEU A 338 5.56 29.24 -19.97
CA LEU A 338 4.90 29.78 -21.16
C LEU A 338 5.32 31.24 -21.41
N ARG A 339 5.47 32.05 -20.35
CA ARG A 339 5.96 33.44 -20.42
C ARG A 339 7.44 33.51 -20.81
N HIS A 340 8.23 32.49 -20.46
CA HIS A 340 9.63 32.34 -20.87
C HIS A 340 9.75 31.83 -22.32
N CYS A 341 8.90 30.89 -22.74
CA CYS A 341 8.80 30.41 -24.13
C CYS A 341 8.29 31.49 -25.10
N LEU A 342 7.40 32.38 -24.66
CA LEU A 342 6.90 33.51 -25.46
C LEU A 342 7.90 34.68 -25.59
N ARG A 343 9.05 34.64 -24.90
CA ARG A 343 10.06 35.72 -24.93
C ARG A 343 11.35 35.35 -25.68
N ARG A 344 11.50 34.13 -26.19
CA ARG A 344 12.73 33.72 -26.89
C ARG A 344 12.44 33.09 -28.24
N SER A 345 12.63 33.90 -29.27
CA SER A 345 12.73 33.49 -30.68
C SER A 345 14.18 33.10 -31.00
N GLU A 346 14.32 32.10 -31.87
CA GLU A 346 15.51 31.58 -32.60
C GLU A 346 16.51 30.62 -31.90
N THR A 347 16.58 29.41 -32.52
CA THR A 347 17.71 28.51 -32.90
C THR A 347 18.89 28.32 -31.91
N ASP A 348 19.49 27.14 -31.69
CA ASP A 348 19.92 26.06 -32.58
C ASP A 348 20.11 24.74 -31.77
N VAL A 349 20.01 23.60 -32.46
CA VAL A 349 20.30 22.27 -31.90
C VAL A 349 21.78 21.93 -32.14
N TYR A 350 22.54 21.71 -31.06
CA TYR A 350 23.80 20.97 -31.10
C TYR A 350 23.75 19.82 -30.10
N ILE A 351 24.02 18.60 -30.60
CA ILE A 351 24.21 17.39 -29.79
C ILE A 351 25.67 17.35 -29.36
N ILE A 352 25.92 17.38 -28.05
CA ILE A 352 27.24 17.10 -27.46
C ILE A 352 27.21 15.65 -26.94
N LEU A 353 28.08 14.82 -27.50
CA LEU A 353 28.49 13.53 -26.94
C LEU A 353 29.38 13.77 -25.71
N PRO A 354 29.24 13.00 -24.62
CA PRO A 354 30.33 12.77 -23.69
C PRO A 354 30.98 11.42 -23.96
N ASP A 355 32.30 11.45 -24.17
CA ASP A 355 33.19 10.28 -24.12
C ASP A 355 33.64 10.00 -22.67
N LYS A 356 34.08 8.76 -22.48
CA LYS A 356 34.31 7.99 -21.25
C LYS A 356 35.40 8.54 -20.31
N HIS A 357 35.17 8.32 -19.01
CA HIS A 357 36.06 7.61 -18.05
C HIS A 357 35.33 7.58 -16.68
N ALA A 358 35.34 6.55 -15.84
CA ALA A 358 35.99 5.25 -15.80
C ALA A 358 35.06 4.28 -15.05
N SER A 359 34.98 3.03 -15.51
CA SER A 359 34.23 1.97 -14.86
C SER A 359 34.97 1.45 -13.62
N SER A 360 34.51 1.85 -12.43
CA SER A 360 34.55 0.95 -11.28
C SER A 360 33.36 0.01 -11.41
N VAL A 361 33.62 -1.27 -11.66
CA VAL A 361 32.59 -2.30 -11.69
C VAL A 361 31.98 -2.36 -10.29
N ALA A 362 30.79 -1.77 -10.13
CA ALA A 362 30.04 -1.81 -8.88
C ALA A 362 29.75 -3.27 -8.55
N LYS A 363 30.49 -3.79 -7.56
CA LYS A 363 30.21 -5.09 -6.94
C LYS A 363 28.80 -5.00 -6.37
N TRP A 364 27.85 -5.79 -6.89
CA TRP A 364 26.47 -5.83 -6.41
C TRP A 364 26.46 -6.11 -4.91
N LYS A 365 26.29 -5.06 -4.10
CA LYS A 365 26.11 -5.18 -2.65
C LYS A 365 24.68 -5.63 -2.40
N ASP A 366 24.51 -6.54 -1.44
CA ASP A 366 23.21 -6.92 -0.90
C ASP A 366 22.43 -5.65 -0.47
N LEU A 367 21.13 -5.57 -0.80
CA LEU A 367 20.29 -4.39 -0.60
C LEU A 367 20.26 -3.97 0.88
N LYS A 368 20.31 -4.96 1.79
CA LYS A 368 20.40 -4.74 3.24
C LYS A 368 21.70 -4.05 3.65
N LYS A 369 22.82 -4.38 3.00
CA LYS A 369 24.11 -3.72 3.28
C LYS A 369 24.10 -2.28 2.78
N LEU A 370 23.48 -2.03 1.63
CA LEU A 370 23.35 -0.67 1.10
C LEU A 370 22.47 0.21 2.00
N GLU A 371 21.37 -0.34 2.52
CA GLU A 371 20.52 0.32 3.50
C GLU A 371 21.30 0.61 4.80
N SER A 372 22.01 -0.38 5.34
CA SER A 372 22.83 -0.18 6.55
C SER A 372 23.91 0.88 6.35
N ASP A 373 24.59 0.88 5.20
CA ASP A 373 25.61 1.88 4.84
C ASP A 373 24.99 3.30 4.77
N ALA A 374 23.78 3.42 4.19
CA ALA A 374 23.06 4.69 4.09
C ALA A 374 22.55 5.20 5.46
N VAL A 375 22.06 4.32 6.33
CA VAL A 375 21.64 4.70 7.69
C VAL A 375 22.85 5.17 8.50
N LYS A 376 24.01 4.51 8.35
CA LYS A 376 25.23 4.91 9.07
C LYS A 376 25.71 6.30 8.65
N SER A 377 25.68 6.62 7.35
CA SER A 377 26.15 7.92 6.85
C SER A 377 25.32 9.11 7.35
N VAL A 378 24.01 8.90 7.62
CA VAL A 378 23.08 9.95 8.06
C VAL A 378 22.66 9.79 9.54
N SER A 379 23.31 8.88 10.28
CA SER A 379 22.88 8.46 11.63
C SER A 379 22.78 9.61 12.65
N GLY A 380 23.63 10.63 12.54
CA GLY A 380 23.59 11.81 13.41
C GLY A 380 22.33 12.65 13.21
N GLU A 381 22.05 13.04 11.97
CA GLU A 381 20.85 13.80 11.62
C GLU A 381 19.58 13.03 11.94
N LEU A 382 19.58 11.74 11.64
CA LEU A 382 18.47 10.84 11.86
C LEU A 382 18.15 10.64 13.35
N SER A 383 19.17 10.76 14.21
CA SER A 383 18.98 10.76 15.66
C SER A 383 18.16 11.98 16.11
N VAL A 384 18.45 13.17 15.56
CA VAL A 384 17.70 14.40 15.85
C VAL A 384 16.26 14.28 15.34
N ASP A 385 16.07 13.78 14.13
CA ASP A 385 14.73 13.60 13.55
C ASP A 385 13.89 12.56 14.32
N ALA A 386 14.52 11.50 14.84
CA ALA A 386 13.86 10.50 15.67
C ALA A 386 13.41 11.10 17.02
N LEU A 387 14.24 11.94 17.66
CA LEU A 387 13.89 12.65 18.88
C LEU A 387 12.75 13.65 18.63
N HIS A 388 12.83 14.41 17.54
CA HIS A 388 11.77 15.35 17.14
C HIS A 388 10.44 14.63 16.88
N TRP A 389 10.48 13.50 16.16
CA TRP A 389 9.29 12.67 15.95
C TRP A 389 8.71 12.17 17.29
N LEU A 390 9.54 11.68 18.20
CA LEU A 390 9.09 11.16 19.49
C LEU A 390 8.42 12.25 20.34
N PHE A 391 9.02 13.44 20.37
CA PHE A 391 8.50 14.60 21.10
C PHE A 391 7.19 15.12 20.53
N SER A 392 7.09 15.21 19.20
CA SER A 392 5.88 15.70 18.53
C SER A 392 4.72 14.70 18.55
N MET A 393 5.02 13.40 18.58
CA MET A 393 4.01 12.35 18.55
C MET A 393 3.47 12.01 19.94
N SER A 394 4.31 11.99 20.98
CA SER A 394 3.89 11.59 22.32
C SER A 394 3.31 12.79 23.10
N SER A 395 2.13 12.59 23.67
CA SER A 395 1.49 13.54 24.60
C SER A 395 1.92 13.32 26.06
N ASN A 396 2.76 12.32 26.31
CA ASN A 396 3.20 11.96 27.65
C ASN A 396 4.36 12.89 28.10
N PRO A 397 4.21 13.63 29.22
CA PRO A 397 5.25 14.53 29.71
C PRO A 397 6.55 13.80 30.10
N ILE A 398 6.48 12.52 30.48
CA ILE A 398 7.66 11.69 30.78
C ILE A 398 8.45 11.40 29.50
N VAL A 399 7.78 11.15 28.39
CA VAL A 399 8.46 10.93 27.11
C VAL A 399 9.16 12.21 26.66
N GLN A 400 8.51 13.35 26.86
CA GLN A 400 9.09 14.66 26.56
C GLN A 400 10.32 14.95 27.43
N SER A 401 10.30 14.64 28.73
CA SER A 401 11.47 14.82 29.60
C SER A 401 12.65 13.93 29.20
N ILE A 402 12.38 12.66 28.85
CA ILE A 402 13.39 11.73 28.34
C ILE A 402 14.04 12.25 27.05
N VAL A 403 13.25 12.80 26.13
CA VAL A 403 13.78 13.40 24.89
C VAL A 403 14.68 14.60 25.21
N ILE A 404 14.29 15.46 26.14
CA ILE A 404 15.07 16.65 26.52
C ILE A 404 16.41 16.25 27.13
N GLN A 405 16.42 15.25 28.02
CA GLN A 405 17.66 14.68 28.53
C GLN A 405 18.54 14.15 27.39
N ALA A 406 17.99 13.35 26.47
CA ALA A 406 18.73 12.84 25.32
C ALA A 406 19.30 13.93 24.39
N ILE A 407 18.64 15.09 24.27
CA ILE A 407 19.18 16.25 23.53
C ILE A 407 20.47 16.78 24.19
N GLY A 408 20.55 16.73 25.52
CA GLY A 408 21.77 17.05 26.27
C GLY A 408 22.97 16.16 25.91
N GLY A 409 22.72 14.89 25.62
CA GLY A 409 23.72 13.92 25.18
C GLY A 409 24.11 13.97 23.70
N LEU A 410 23.51 14.85 22.88
CA LEU A 410 23.88 15.00 21.47
C LEU A 410 25.25 15.66 21.27
N HIS A 411 25.93 15.32 20.19
CA HIS A 411 27.15 16.02 19.77
C HIS A 411 26.87 17.52 19.54
N PRO A 412 27.74 18.46 19.96
CA PRO A 412 27.48 19.90 19.89
C PRO A 412 27.02 20.41 18.52
N ALA A 413 27.60 19.89 17.43
CA ALA A 413 27.20 20.24 16.07
C ALA A 413 25.75 19.86 15.70
N LEU A 414 25.17 18.83 16.35
CA LEU A 414 23.79 18.40 16.13
C LEU A 414 22.81 19.13 17.06
N GLN A 415 23.28 19.69 18.17
CA GLN A 415 22.46 20.46 19.10
C GLN A 415 21.93 21.75 18.48
N GLU A 416 22.67 22.40 17.58
CA GLU A 416 22.17 23.58 16.87
C GLU A 416 20.99 23.24 15.95
N LYS A 417 21.08 22.12 15.20
CA LYS A 417 19.98 21.62 14.37
C LYS A 417 18.76 21.26 15.24
N ALA A 418 18.99 20.61 16.37
CA ALA A 418 17.92 20.30 17.33
C ALA A 418 17.25 21.59 17.83
N LYS A 419 18.02 22.60 18.27
CA LYS A 419 17.44 23.89 18.71
C LYS A 419 16.55 24.52 17.65
N GLY A 420 16.94 24.48 16.37
CA GLY A 420 16.11 24.95 15.26
C GLY A 420 14.76 24.22 15.16
N LEU A 421 14.79 22.88 15.13
CA LEU A 421 13.58 22.05 15.01
C LEU A 421 12.63 22.16 16.21
N PHE A 422 13.17 22.25 17.43
CA PHE A 422 12.36 22.31 18.64
C PHE A 422 11.86 23.73 18.98
N ASN A 423 12.49 24.78 18.43
CA ASN A 423 12.03 26.16 18.58
C ASN A 423 10.66 26.40 17.94
N ASP A 424 10.38 25.76 16.81
CA ASP A 424 9.07 25.85 16.15
C ASP A 424 7.92 25.30 17.02
N ILE A 425 8.24 24.51 18.05
CA ILE A 425 7.27 23.90 18.97
C ILE A 425 7.05 24.77 20.23
N GLY A 426 7.73 25.93 20.35
CA GLY A 426 7.45 26.95 21.36
C GLY A 426 7.89 26.63 22.80
N LEU A 427 8.70 25.58 23.00
CA LEU A 427 9.01 25.04 24.35
C LEU A 427 10.48 25.20 24.79
N VAL A 428 11.31 25.86 23.98
CA VAL A 428 12.77 25.92 24.18
C VAL A 428 13.17 26.79 25.37
N GLU A 429 12.53 27.94 25.61
CA GLU A 429 12.95 28.85 26.69
C GLU A 429 12.65 28.32 28.10
N GLN A 430 11.50 27.67 28.32
CA GLN A 430 11.15 27.13 29.64
C GLN A 430 11.96 25.88 30.02
N LEU A 431 12.30 25.03 29.05
CA LEU A 431 12.94 23.74 29.31
C LEU A 431 14.46 23.77 29.26
N LEU A 432 15.09 24.58 28.39
CA LEU A 432 16.54 24.81 28.48
C LEU A 432 16.92 25.61 29.73
N GLY A 433 16.07 26.54 30.19
CA GLY A 433 16.26 27.23 31.47
C GLY A 433 16.33 26.26 32.66
N LEU A 434 15.46 25.25 32.68
CA LEU A 434 15.45 24.20 33.70
C LEU A 434 16.63 23.22 33.58
N TYR A 435 17.09 22.94 32.36
CA TYR A 435 18.23 22.02 32.13
C TYR A 435 19.58 22.67 32.46
N PHE A 436 19.80 23.92 32.04
CA PHE A 436 21.01 24.68 32.42
C PHE A 436 21.04 24.95 33.94
N SER A 437 19.89 25.16 34.57
CA SER A 437 19.79 25.27 36.03
C SER A 437 20.12 23.94 36.72
N ASN A 438 19.62 22.80 36.23
CA ASN A 438 19.93 21.48 36.79
C ASN A 438 21.40 21.05 36.57
N ILE A 439 22.01 21.39 35.44
CA ILE A 439 23.45 21.20 35.20
C ILE A 439 24.25 22.08 36.17
N ALA A 440 23.88 23.36 36.34
CA ALA A 440 24.56 24.24 37.28
C ALA A 440 24.48 23.73 38.72
N VAL A 441 23.32 23.26 39.17
CA VAL A 441 23.11 22.70 40.51
C VAL A 441 23.86 21.38 40.71
N ARG A 442 23.91 20.49 39.70
CA ARG A 442 24.60 19.19 39.81
C ARG A 442 26.13 19.28 39.63
N VAL A 443 26.62 20.22 38.82
CA VAL A 443 28.06 20.51 38.67
C VAL A 443 28.60 21.22 39.92
N LEU A 444 27.86 22.17 40.50
CA LEU A 444 28.22 22.82 41.77
C LEU A 444 28.07 21.88 42.98
N GLY A 445 27.18 20.88 42.91
CA GLY A 445 27.06 19.84 43.93
C GLY A 445 28.24 18.87 43.96
N ALA A 446 28.84 18.56 42.81
CA ALA A 446 29.99 17.66 42.71
C ALA A 446 31.31 18.28 43.23
N ASP A 447 31.44 19.62 43.18
CA ASP A 447 32.65 20.34 43.61
C ASP A 447 32.76 20.51 45.14
N THR A 448 31.70 20.17 45.89
CA THR A 448 31.77 20.15 47.37
C THR A 448 32.25 18.82 47.96
N SER A 449 32.60 17.83 47.12
CA SER A 449 33.11 16.52 47.58
C SER A 449 34.60 16.25 47.30
N GLY A 450 35.40 17.29 47.06
CA GLY A 450 36.85 17.20 46.88
C GLY A 450 37.66 17.55 48.13
N ARG A 451 37.89 16.54 48.99
CA ARG A 451 39.07 16.17 49.85
C ARG A 451 40.09 17.23 50.34
N PRO A 452 40.86 16.97 51.42
CA PRO A 452 40.94 15.76 52.26
C PRO A 452 40.44 15.93 53.70
#